data_AF-A0A414A1G2-F1
#
_entry.id   AF-A0A414A1G2-F1
#
_cell.length_a   1.000
_cell.length_b   1.000
_cell.length_c   1.000
_cell.angle_alpha   90.00
_cell.angle_beta   90.00
_cell.angle_gamma   90.00
#
_symmetry.space_group_name_H-M   'P 1'
#
loop_
_entity.id
_entity.type
_entity.pdbx_description
1 polymer ?
#
loop_
_entity_poly.entity_id
_entity_poly.type
_entity_poly.pdbx_seq_one_letter_code
_entity_poly.pdbx_strand_id
1 'polypeptide(L)'
;MTRDERTMRQKTQKNRQQAAKTARRHRNREYAVVTYFFLIVFVGLIGYFLYFQFVKSDEFINSPYNSLQDLFSKNVVRGEIQTKDGHVIARTKVSSDASETREYPDGRMFAHVAGFAVNGKAGLEKQENFSLLRSHDFFLDQIVNDISGKKNTGDNVITTLDYEAQTAAYNALGDYEGAVIAIEPKTGKIAVMVSKPDYDPNTIASDWESVNGEGSTALYNRATQGQYAPGSVFKIFTALEYYNENPSTYNDYSFDCDGSITKDGFTIHCAGNKSHGQEDLTKSFAKSCNSSFSNIGLLVDNNKLNTLCDDMLFNKDLPIAFDSKKSKFALDNNASSALTMQTAIGQGNTLVSPLHMCMIAGAICNDGNLMRPYLVDHTENAAGAIVEQNKPASYKQIMSKDQAAFLQNLMAAVVSDGTGTKLRDQSYEAFGKTGTAQVSDSTDQTNAWFVGYGKKDGYNDLAIAVVVEDSGAGSTYAVPVAKKVFDKYFNE
;
A
#
# COMPACT_ATOMS: atom_id res chain seq x y z
N MET A 1 47.21 85.84 22.83
CA MET A 1 46.18 85.03 22.16
C MET A 1 44.82 85.67 22.44
N THR A 2 44.22 86.31 21.44
CA THR A 2 42.98 87.10 21.59
C THR A 2 41.78 86.19 21.85
N ARG A 3 40.71 86.74 22.43
CA ARG A 3 39.48 86.00 22.80
C ARG A 3 38.87 85.27 21.59
N ASP A 4 39.07 85.80 20.39
CA ASP A 4 38.63 85.20 19.12
C ASP A 4 39.42 83.96 18.72
N GLU A 5 40.74 83.91 18.97
CA GLU A 5 41.57 82.74 18.66
C GLU A 5 41.23 81.53 19.53
N ARG A 6 40.87 81.75 20.80
CA ARG A 6 40.40 80.69 21.70
C ARG A 6 39.04 80.13 21.26
N THR A 7 38.15 81.01 20.81
CA THR A 7 36.80 80.64 20.34
C THR A 7 36.86 79.87 19.02
N MET A 8 37.73 80.26 18.09
CA MET A 8 38.02 79.50 16.87
C MET A 8 38.62 78.12 17.17
N ARG A 9 39.64 78.03 18.04
CA ARG A 9 40.23 76.73 18.41
C ARG A 9 39.21 75.78 19.02
N GLN A 10 38.34 76.27 19.90
CA GLN A 10 37.27 75.46 20.50
C GLN A 10 36.23 74.99 19.47
N LYS A 11 35.84 75.84 18.51
CA LYS A 11 34.96 75.44 17.38
C LYS A 11 35.62 74.37 16.51
N THR A 12 36.90 74.54 16.16
CA THR A 12 37.64 73.56 15.36
C THR A 12 37.80 72.22 16.08
N GLN A 13 38.01 72.23 17.41
CA GLN A 13 38.10 71.02 18.22
C GLN A 13 36.75 70.29 18.34
N LYS A 14 35.65 71.04 18.52
CA LYS A 14 34.27 70.48 18.49
C LYS A 14 33.94 69.88 17.14
N ASN A 15 34.25 70.58 16.04
CA ASN A 15 33.99 70.08 14.68
C ASN A 15 34.80 68.81 14.38
N ARG A 16 36.06 68.73 14.83
CA ARG A 16 36.88 67.50 14.72
C ARG A 16 36.32 66.35 15.55
N GLN A 17 35.85 66.60 16.78
CA GLN A 17 35.20 65.57 17.61
C GLN A 17 33.88 65.08 17.00
N GLN A 18 33.11 65.99 16.40
CA GLN A 18 31.85 65.65 15.76
C GLN A 18 32.07 64.86 14.47
N ALA A 19 33.05 65.25 13.64
CA ALA A 19 33.48 64.47 12.47
C ALA A 19 33.99 63.08 12.86
N ALA A 20 34.77 62.96 13.94
CA ALA A 20 35.25 61.67 14.46
C ALA A 20 34.10 60.78 14.97
N LYS A 21 33.09 61.35 15.64
CA LYS A 21 31.88 60.62 16.04
C LYS A 21 31.06 60.13 14.84
N THR A 22 30.89 60.97 13.82
CA THR A 22 30.16 60.59 12.59
C THR A 22 30.90 59.50 11.82
N ALA A 23 32.23 59.60 11.69
CA ALA A 23 33.07 58.58 11.06
C ALA A 23 33.08 57.25 11.85
N ARG A 24 33.03 57.28 13.18
CA ARG A 24 32.89 56.07 14.02
C ARG A 24 31.50 55.44 13.88
N ARG A 25 30.45 56.26 13.78
CA ARG A 25 29.06 55.79 13.58
C ARG A 25 28.86 55.16 12.20
N HIS A 26 29.50 55.71 11.16
CA HIS A 26 29.49 55.13 9.80
C HIS A 26 30.16 53.76 9.77
N ARG A 27 31.35 53.64 10.38
CA ARG A 27 32.09 52.37 10.53
C ARG A 27 31.28 51.31 11.27
N ASN A 28 30.62 51.68 12.37
CA ASN A 28 29.76 50.75 13.12
C ASN A 28 28.54 50.29 12.32
N ARG A 29 28.02 51.13 11.41
CA ARG A 29 26.92 50.76 10.51
C ARG A 29 27.38 49.77 9.44
N GLU A 30 28.59 49.95 8.90
CA GLU A 30 29.20 49.01 7.95
C GLU A 30 29.43 47.64 8.60
N TYR A 31 29.99 47.58 9.81
CA TYR A 31 30.13 46.33 10.56
C TYR A 31 28.77 45.68 10.85
N ALA A 32 27.76 46.46 11.26
CA ALA A 32 26.42 45.92 11.51
C ALA A 32 25.79 45.33 10.24
N VAL A 33 25.90 46.00 9.09
CA VAL A 33 25.38 45.49 7.80
C VAL A 33 26.05 44.17 7.43
N VAL A 34 27.37 44.08 7.56
CA VAL A 34 28.12 42.84 7.28
C VAL A 34 27.71 41.73 8.25
N THR A 35 27.59 42.03 9.56
CA THR A 35 27.16 41.05 10.56
C THR A 35 25.75 40.53 10.28
N TYR A 36 24.78 41.41 10.00
CA TYR A 36 23.42 40.97 9.69
C TYR A 36 23.33 40.21 8.36
N PHE A 37 24.15 40.57 7.36
CA PHE A 37 24.25 39.80 6.12
C PHE A 37 24.71 38.36 6.38
N PHE A 38 25.82 38.17 7.10
CA PHE A 38 26.30 36.83 7.43
C PHE A 38 25.33 36.07 8.33
N LEU A 39 24.65 36.76 9.26
CA LEU A 39 23.66 36.13 10.13
C LEU A 39 22.45 35.62 9.35
N ILE A 40 21.97 36.37 8.35
CA ILE A 40 20.91 35.93 7.43
C ILE A 40 21.37 34.73 6.60
N VAL A 41 22.61 34.74 6.09
CA VAL A 41 23.17 33.60 5.35
C VAL A 41 23.26 32.35 6.24
N PHE A 42 23.72 32.49 7.49
CA PHE A 42 23.78 31.38 8.43
C PHE A 42 22.40 30.85 8.81
N VAL A 43 21.43 31.72 9.07
CA VAL A 43 20.04 31.30 9.33
C VAL A 43 19.44 30.63 8.10
N GLY A 44 19.72 31.14 6.89
CA GLY A 44 19.33 30.50 5.64
C GLY A 44 19.96 29.13 5.44
N LEU A 45 21.23 28.97 5.78
CA LEU A 45 21.94 27.69 5.76
C LEU A 45 21.38 26.72 6.79
N ILE A 46 21.11 27.17 8.02
CA ILE A 46 20.48 26.34 9.07
C ILE A 46 19.07 25.93 8.62
N GLY A 47 18.29 26.87 8.09
CA GLY A 47 16.94 26.59 7.56
C GLY A 47 16.98 25.60 6.40
N TYR A 48 17.92 25.76 5.47
CA TYR A 48 18.13 24.80 4.38
C TYR A 48 18.63 23.46 4.90
N PHE A 49 19.51 23.43 5.90
CA PHE A 49 20.01 22.21 6.50
C PHE A 49 18.89 21.43 7.21
N LEU A 50 18.05 22.12 7.97
CA LEU A 50 16.86 21.52 8.58
C LEU A 50 15.88 21.02 7.50
N TYR A 51 15.61 21.83 6.47
CA TYR A 51 14.80 21.40 5.33
C TYR A 51 15.38 20.16 4.64
N PHE A 52 16.70 20.14 4.42
CA PHE A 52 17.39 19.01 3.83
C PHE A 52 17.27 17.77 4.72
N GLN A 53 17.51 17.90 6.03
CA GLN A 53 17.47 16.83 7.01
C GLN A 53 16.09 16.19 7.16
N PHE A 54 15.02 16.99 7.13
CA PHE A 54 13.66 16.53 7.40
C PHE A 54 12.81 16.27 6.15
N VAL A 55 13.20 16.77 4.97
CA VAL A 55 12.37 16.69 3.76
C VAL A 55 13.09 16.05 2.57
N LYS A 56 14.41 16.27 2.38
CA LYS A 56 15.13 15.81 1.18
C LYS A 56 16.12 14.67 1.41
N SER A 57 16.49 14.39 2.65
CA SER A 57 17.50 13.42 3.03
C SER A 57 17.19 12.03 2.45
N ASP A 58 15.96 11.56 2.61
CA ASP A 58 15.54 10.23 2.17
C ASP A 58 15.66 10.03 0.65
N GLU A 59 15.26 11.02 -0.15
CA GLU A 59 15.27 10.95 -1.62
C GLU A 59 16.68 11.01 -2.20
N PHE A 60 17.56 11.84 -1.63
CA PHE A 60 18.94 11.99 -2.09
C PHE A 60 19.84 10.82 -1.63
N ILE A 61 19.56 10.29 -0.44
CA ILE A 61 20.36 9.21 0.14
C ILE A 61 20.04 7.89 -0.54
N ASN A 62 18.78 7.60 -0.90
CA ASN A 62 18.35 6.35 -1.54
C ASN A 62 18.65 6.24 -3.04
N SER A 63 19.29 7.24 -3.64
CA SER A 63 19.72 7.16 -5.05
C SER A 63 20.75 6.03 -5.25
N PRO A 64 20.60 5.20 -6.30
CA PRO A 64 21.54 4.11 -6.60
C PRO A 64 22.95 4.59 -6.99
N TYR A 65 23.15 5.91 -7.18
CA TYR A 65 24.45 6.51 -7.50
C TYR A 65 25.16 7.17 -6.31
N ASN A 66 24.67 6.95 -5.08
CA ASN A 66 25.26 7.57 -3.90
C ASN A 66 26.48 6.78 -3.39
N SER A 67 27.69 7.32 -3.61
CA SER A 67 28.96 6.77 -3.14
C SER A 67 29.07 6.67 -1.61
N LEU A 68 28.19 7.33 -0.85
CA LEU A 68 28.11 7.22 0.60
C LEU A 68 27.57 5.85 1.03
N GLN A 69 26.68 5.23 0.25
CA GLN A 69 26.14 3.89 0.55
C GLN A 69 27.22 2.81 0.46
N ASP A 70 28.11 2.91 -0.54
CA ASP A 70 29.25 2.01 -0.73
C ASP A 70 30.28 2.13 0.41
N LEU A 71 30.29 3.25 1.13
CA LEU A 71 31.12 3.42 2.32
C LEU A 71 30.49 2.78 3.56
N PHE A 72 29.16 2.84 3.71
CA PHE A 72 28.47 2.17 4.82
C PHE A 72 28.55 0.64 4.70
N SER A 73 28.30 0.07 3.52
CA SER A 73 28.39 -1.39 3.29
C SER A 73 29.79 -1.96 3.51
N LYS A 74 30.85 -1.13 3.39
CA LYS A 74 32.22 -1.55 3.70
C LYS A 74 32.48 -1.73 5.19
N ASN A 75 31.77 -1.01 6.05
CA ASN A 75 32.04 -0.95 7.49
C ASN A 75 30.90 -1.50 8.36
N VAL A 76 29.75 -1.79 7.76
CA VAL A 76 28.54 -2.24 8.46
C VAL A 76 28.03 -3.53 7.83
N VAL A 77 27.84 -4.56 8.65
CA VAL A 77 27.11 -5.77 8.30
C VAL A 77 25.64 -5.41 8.20
N ARG A 78 25.04 -5.63 7.03
CA ARG A 78 23.64 -5.27 6.79
C ARG A 78 22.70 -6.02 7.74
N GLY A 79 21.81 -5.27 8.41
CA GLY A 79 20.86 -5.78 9.40
C GLY A 79 19.83 -6.76 8.84
N GLU A 80 19.08 -7.40 9.73
CA GLU A 80 18.07 -8.39 9.38
C GLU A 80 16.73 -7.75 8.98
N ILE A 81 15.94 -8.47 8.18
CA ILE A 81 14.53 -8.17 7.99
C ILE A 81 13.74 -9.33 8.61
N GLN A 82 12.77 -9.02 9.45
CA GLN A 82 12.02 -10.01 10.21
C GLN A 82 10.50 -9.79 10.09
N THR A 83 9.72 -10.85 10.25
CA THR A 83 8.25 -10.76 10.45
C THR A 83 7.92 -10.20 11.82
N LYS A 84 6.65 -9.84 12.06
CA LYS A 84 6.21 -9.28 13.35
C LYS A 84 6.43 -10.25 14.54
N ASP A 85 6.50 -11.54 14.25
CA ASP A 85 6.70 -12.65 15.18
C ASP A 85 8.19 -13.06 15.31
N GLY A 86 9.11 -12.30 14.71
CA GLY A 86 10.56 -12.48 14.85
C GLY A 86 11.17 -13.51 13.91
N HIS A 87 10.43 -13.99 12.90
CA HIS A 87 10.99 -14.89 11.90
C HIS A 87 11.84 -14.11 10.90
N VAL A 88 13.07 -14.55 10.68
CA VAL A 88 14.04 -13.87 9.82
C VAL A 88 13.77 -14.17 8.34
N ILE A 89 13.42 -13.15 7.56
CA ILE A 89 13.13 -13.28 6.12
C ILE A 89 14.31 -12.85 5.23
N ALA A 90 15.24 -12.03 5.76
CA ALA A 90 16.51 -11.71 5.11
C ALA A 90 17.60 -11.44 6.16
N ARG A 91 18.81 -11.96 5.93
CA ARG A 91 19.97 -11.74 6.82
C ARG A 91 21.29 -11.76 6.07
N THR A 92 22.34 -11.27 6.71
CA THR A 92 23.70 -11.29 6.15
C THR A 92 24.53 -12.38 6.83
N LYS A 93 25.00 -13.35 6.06
CA LYS A 93 25.96 -14.36 6.52
C LYS A 93 27.38 -13.84 6.32
N VAL A 94 28.16 -13.87 7.40
CA VAL A 94 29.59 -13.53 7.38
C VAL A 94 30.40 -14.83 7.47
N SER A 95 31.16 -15.14 6.43
CA SER A 95 32.03 -16.32 6.35
C SER A 95 33.32 -16.12 7.15
N SER A 96 34.07 -17.20 7.37
CA SER A 96 35.35 -17.15 8.09
C SER A 96 36.43 -16.29 7.43
N ASP A 97 36.33 -16.08 6.12
CA ASP A 97 37.19 -15.18 5.33
C ASP A 97 36.69 -13.73 5.29
N ALA A 98 35.69 -13.39 6.11
CA ALA A 98 34.99 -12.11 6.16
C ALA A 98 34.20 -11.75 4.89
N SER A 99 33.98 -12.70 3.97
CA SER A 99 33.03 -12.50 2.87
C SER A 99 31.60 -12.44 3.41
N GLU A 100 30.79 -11.55 2.84
CA GLU A 100 29.40 -11.34 3.22
C GLU A 100 28.48 -11.83 2.10
N THR A 101 27.47 -12.61 2.47
CA THR A 101 26.43 -13.08 1.54
C THR A 101 25.05 -12.74 2.12
N ARG A 102 24.22 -12.07 1.31
CA ARG A 102 22.81 -11.83 1.68
C ARG A 102 22.02 -13.11 1.45
N GLU A 103 21.35 -13.60 2.48
CA GLU A 103 20.56 -14.83 2.48
C GLU A 103 19.09 -14.51 2.77
N TYR A 104 18.20 -15.21 2.07
CA TYR A 104 16.76 -15.15 2.25
C TYR A 104 16.26 -16.57 2.61
N PRO A 105 16.07 -16.88 3.91
CA PRO A 105 15.89 -18.25 4.39
C PRO A 105 14.69 -19.00 3.79
N ASP A 106 13.58 -18.31 3.52
CA ASP A 106 12.37 -18.90 2.92
C ASP A 106 12.36 -18.82 1.38
N GLY A 107 13.51 -18.49 0.77
CA GLY A 107 13.68 -18.35 -0.67
C GLY A 107 12.66 -17.37 -1.28
N ARG A 108 11.71 -17.92 -2.04
CA ARG A 108 10.78 -17.17 -2.90
C ARG A 108 9.59 -16.56 -2.15
N MET A 109 9.26 -17.07 -0.96
CA MET A 109 7.99 -16.76 -0.27
C MET A 109 7.80 -15.27 0.05
N PHE A 110 8.90 -14.57 0.36
CA PHE A 110 8.89 -13.14 0.66
C PHE A 110 9.52 -12.29 -0.44
N ALA A 111 9.76 -12.84 -1.64
CA ALA A 111 10.58 -12.20 -2.68
C ALA A 111 10.16 -10.77 -2.99
N HIS A 112 8.87 -10.50 -3.24
CA HIS A 112 8.41 -9.13 -3.55
C HIS A 112 8.39 -8.18 -2.36
N VAL A 113 8.32 -8.70 -1.12
CA VAL A 113 8.36 -7.87 0.09
C VAL A 113 9.80 -7.56 0.47
N ALA A 114 10.63 -8.59 0.68
CA ALA A 114 12.05 -8.42 0.98
C ALA A 114 12.75 -7.68 -0.17
N GLY A 115 12.50 -8.10 -1.41
CA GLY A 115 13.15 -7.59 -2.60
C GLY A 115 14.56 -8.17 -2.76
N PHE A 116 15.44 -7.37 -3.35
CA PHE A 116 16.82 -7.74 -3.63
C PHE A 116 17.71 -6.50 -3.71
N ALA A 117 19.03 -6.70 -3.71
CA ALA A 117 20.03 -5.66 -3.86
C ALA A 117 21.09 -5.99 -4.93
N VAL A 118 20.66 -6.59 -6.05
CA VAL A 118 21.49 -6.93 -7.22
C VAL A 118 21.00 -6.17 -8.45
N ASN A 119 21.90 -5.56 -9.22
CA ASN A 119 21.57 -4.76 -10.43
C ASN A 119 20.51 -3.67 -10.20
N GLY A 120 20.46 -3.14 -8.98
CA GLY A 120 19.40 -2.27 -8.48
C GLY A 120 18.98 -2.71 -7.08
N LYS A 121 17.92 -2.10 -6.55
CA LYS A 121 17.26 -2.54 -5.31
C LYS A 121 15.75 -2.58 -5.50
N ALA A 122 15.07 -3.50 -4.84
CA ALA A 122 13.61 -3.60 -4.81
C ALA A 122 13.12 -3.92 -3.39
N GLY A 123 11.81 -3.83 -3.16
CA GLY A 123 11.19 -4.18 -1.87
C GLY A 123 11.75 -3.40 -0.68
N LEU A 124 11.75 -4.04 0.49
CA LEU A 124 12.30 -3.48 1.73
C LEU A 124 13.82 -3.31 1.66
N GLU A 125 14.54 -4.12 0.89
CA GLU A 125 15.97 -3.90 0.62
C GLU A 125 16.26 -2.54 -0.03
N LYS A 126 15.30 -1.99 -0.78
CA LYS A 126 15.35 -0.62 -1.30
C LYS A 126 14.82 0.39 -0.30
N GLN A 127 13.63 0.15 0.24
CA GLN A 127 12.91 1.12 1.08
C GLN A 127 13.68 1.43 2.38
N GLU A 128 14.19 0.39 3.03
CA GLU A 128 14.87 0.46 4.33
C GLU A 128 16.40 0.32 4.20
N ASN A 129 16.94 0.51 3.00
CA ASN A 129 18.37 0.37 2.72
C ASN A 129 19.26 1.14 3.70
N PHE A 130 18.82 2.33 4.11
CA PHE A 130 19.55 3.17 5.04
C PHE A 130 19.53 2.61 6.47
N SER A 131 18.35 2.25 6.98
CA SER A 131 18.17 1.62 8.29
C SER A 131 19.03 0.35 8.39
N LEU A 132 18.96 -0.51 7.37
CA LEU A 132 19.72 -1.76 7.27
C LEU A 132 21.25 -1.58 7.23
N LEU A 133 21.75 -0.39 6.90
CA LEU A 133 23.18 -0.08 6.77
C LEU A 133 23.68 0.92 7.83
N ARG A 134 22.82 1.36 8.74
CA ARG A 134 23.17 2.26 9.83
C ARG A 134 23.14 1.50 11.14
N SER A 135 24.18 1.63 11.94
CA SER A 135 24.24 1.03 13.28
C SER A 135 23.89 2.08 14.34
N HIS A 136 22.83 1.82 15.10
CA HIS A 136 22.53 2.53 16.35
C HIS A 136 22.94 1.73 17.60
N ASP A 137 23.92 0.83 17.47
CA ASP A 137 24.54 0.17 18.62
C ASP A 137 25.22 1.17 19.55
N PHE A 138 25.42 0.79 20.81
CA PHE A 138 26.02 1.68 21.79
C PHE A 138 27.43 2.13 21.35
N PHE A 139 27.73 3.41 21.53
CA PHE A 139 28.96 4.04 21.02
C PHE A 139 30.25 3.34 21.47
N LEU A 140 30.30 2.78 22.70
CA LEU A 140 31.49 2.03 23.14
C LEU A 140 31.65 0.71 22.40
N ASP A 141 30.55 0.03 22.04
CA ASP A 141 30.61 -1.20 21.25
C ASP A 141 31.10 -0.91 19.84
N GLN A 142 30.68 0.21 19.25
CA GLN A 142 31.18 0.67 17.96
C GLN A 142 32.70 0.92 17.99
N ILE A 143 33.21 1.58 19.04
CA ILE A 143 34.66 1.78 19.22
C ILE A 143 35.40 0.45 19.38
N VAL A 144 34.87 -0.47 20.18
CA VAL A 144 35.49 -1.79 20.39
C VAL A 144 35.53 -2.58 19.08
N ASN A 145 34.46 -2.54 18.29
CA ASN A 145 34.39 -3.16 16.97
C ASN A 145 35.43 -2.55 16.03
N ASP A 146 35.48 -1.22 15.93
CA ASP A 146 36.46 -0.51 15.09
C ASP A 146 37.91 -0.85 15.48
N ILE A 147 38.23 -0.88 16.77
CA ILE A 147 39.56 -1.23 17.29
C ILE A 147 39.89 -2.70 17.02
N SER A 148 38.90 -3.59 17.09
CA SER A 148 39.06 -5.04 16.85
C SER A 148 38.98 -5.42 15.38
N GLY A 149 38.78 -4.44 14.48
CA GLY A 149 38.61 -4.67 13.05
C GLY A 149 37.31 -5.42 12.69
N LYS A 150 36.33 -5.44 13.60
CA LYS A 150 35.00 -5.99 13.37
C LYS A 150 34.08 -4.90 12.83
N LYS A 151 33.25 -5.25 11.86
CA LYS A 151 32.20 -4.36 11.36
C LYS A 151 31.07 -4.23 12.37
N ASN A 152 30.44 -3.06 12.42
CA ASN A 152 29.21 -2.86 13.20
C ASN A 152 28.02 -3.53 12.51
N THR A 153 26.95 -3.82 13.23
CA THR A 153 25.73 -4.38 12.64
C THR A 153 24.73 -3.27 12.38
N GLY A 154 24.14 -3.26 11.19
CA GLY A 154 23.06 -2.34 10.85
C GLY A 154 21.78 -2.68 11.59
N ASP A 155 20.88 -1.73 11.69
CA ASP A 155 19.60 -1.95 12.36
C ASP A 155 18.76 -3.01 11.64
N ASN A 156 17.97 -3.73 12.43
CA ASN A 156 16.98 -4.67 11.93
C ASN A 156 15.69 -3.92 11.54
N VAL A 157 15.00 -4.47 10.55
CA VAL A 157 13.68 -4.00 10.09
C VAL A 157 12.65 -5.04 10.50
N ILE A 158 11.73 -4.64 11.38
CA ILE A 158 10.62 -5.49 11.81
C ILE A 158 9.39 -5.14 10.97
N THR A 159 8.93 -6.10 10.18
CA THR A 159 7.78 -5.93 9.29
C THR A 159 6.46 -6.16 10.02
N THR A 160 5.37 -5.79 9.37
CA THR A 160 4.00 -6.06 9.85
C THR A 160 3.51 -7.46 9.47
N LEU A 161 4.29 -8.21 8.69
CA LEU A 161 3.90 -9.50 8.15
C LEU A 161 3.75 -10.54 9.26
N ASP A 162 2.77 -11.42 9.08
CA ASP A 162 2.52 -12.59 9.91
C ASP A 162 3.06 -13.83 9.19
N TYR A 163 4.05 -14.53 9.78
CA TYR A 163 4.71 -15.63 9.10
C TYR A 163 3.74 -16.75 8.70
N GLU A 164 2.95 -17.25 9.66
CA GLU A 164 2.02 -18.36 9.44
C GLU A 164 0.93 -18.01 8.41
N ALA A 165 0.38 -16.80 8.48
CA ALA A 165 -0.61 -16.34 7.50
C ALA A 165 0.00 -16.14 6.11
N GLN A 166 1.22 -15.62 6.01
CA GLN A 166 1.95 -15.50 4.74
C GLN A 166 2.21 -16.90 4.13
N THR A 167 2.72 -17.84 4.93
CA THR A 167 2.97 -19.21 4.48
C THR A 167 1.68 -19.89 4.02
N ALA A 168 0.58 -19.68 4.74
CA ALA A 168 -0.74 -20.17 4.34
C ALA A 168 -1.17 -19.61 2.98
N ALA A 169 -1.01 -18.31 2.76
CA ALA A 169 -1.32 -17.66 1.49
C ALA A 169 -0.45 -18.19 0.34
N TYR A 170 0.87 -18.27 0.56
CA TYR A 170 1.84 -18.71 -0.45
C TYR A 170 1.59 -20.13 -0.92
N ASN A 171 1.33 -21.03 0.05
CA ASN A 171 1.05 -22.45 -0.22
C ASN A 171 -0.33 -22.65 -0.84
N ALA A 172 -1.34 -21.90 -0.37
CA ALA A 172 -2.69 -22.02 -0.92
C ALA A 172 -2.78 -21.50 -2.37
N LEU A 173 -2.00 -20.48 -2.72
CA LEU A 173 -1.90 -20.00 -4.10
C LEU A 173 -1.16 -21.00 -5.01
N GLY A 174 -0.29 -21.86 -4.44
CA GLY A 174 0.36 -22.95 -5.18
C GLY A 174 1.13 -22.44 -6.40
N ASP A 175 0.98 -23.10 -7.55
CA ASP A 175 1.63 -22.71 -8.80
C ASP A 175 0.79 -21.74 -9.65
N TYR A 176 -0.36 -21.28 -9.14
CA TYR A 176 -1.19 -20.34 -9.87
C TYR A 176 -0.55 -18.96 -9.91
N GLU A 177 -0.67 -18.28 -11.07
CA GLU A 177 -0.39 -16.86 -11.14
C GLU A 177 -1.47 -16.06 -10.40
N GLY A 178 -1.10 -14.95 -9.78
CA GLY A 178 -2.03 -14.11 -9.04
C GLY A 178 -1.40 -13.47 -7.81
N ALA A 179 -2.25 -13.10 -6.86
CA ALA A 179 -1.82 -12.41 -5.66
C ALA A 179 -2.77 -12.60 -4.48
N VAL A 180 -2.19 -12.51 -3.29
CA VAL A 180 -2.91 -12.43 -2.01
C VAL A 180 -2.36 -11.24 -1.24
N ILE A 181 -3.23 -10.35 -0.79
CA ILE A 181 -2.84 -9.27 0.10
C ILE A 181 -3.86 -9.12 1.22
N ALA A 182 -3.37 -9.02 2.46
CA ALA A 182 -4.21 -8.87 3.63
C ALA A 182 -3.73 -7.73 4.54
N ILE A 183 -4.68 -6.92 5.03
CA ILE A 183 -4.42 -5.76 5.88
C ILE A 183 -5.28 -5.81 7.14
N GLU A 184 -4.72 -5.37 8.26
CA GLU A 184 -5.47 -5.12 9.49
C GLU A 184 -6.27 -3.82 9.33
N PRO A 185 -7.62 -3.84 9.31
CA PRO A 185 -8.45 -2.68 8.98
C PRO A 185 -8.28 -1.48 9.91
N LYS A 186 -8.04 -1.74 11.21
CA LYS A 186 -7.92 -0.69 12.23
C LYS A 186 -6.57 0.03 12.22
N THR A 187 -5.53 -0.62 11.72
CA THR A 187 -4.14 -0.11 11.81
C THR A 187 -3.58 0.26 10.45
N GLY A 188 -3.94 -0.47 9.39
CA GLY A 188 -3.28 -0.41 8.09
C GLY A 188 -2.05 -1.33 7.99
N LYS A 189 -1.76 -2.15 9.01
CA LYS A 189 -0.66 -3.12 8.94
C LYS A 189 -0.91 -4.14 7.83
N ILE A 190 0.05 -4.35 6.94
CA ILE A 190 -0.04 -5.40 5.93
C ILE A 190 0.47 -6.70 6.54
N ALA A 191 -0.44 -7.64 6.79
CA ALA A 191 -0.11 -8.92 7.41
C ALA A 191 0.34 -9.97 6.38
N VAL A 192 -0.13 -9.87 5.13
CA VAL A 192 0.20 -10.81 4.05
C VAL A 192 0.38 -10.05 2.74
N MET A 193 1.41 -10.38 1.97
CA MET A 193 1.60 -9.92 0.59
C MET A 193 2.34 -10.99 -0.23
N VAL A 194 1.61 -11.68 -1.11
CA VAL A 194 2.09 -12.70 -2.03
C VAL A 194 1.78 -12.29 -3.46
N SER A 195 2.73 -12.50 -4.36
CA SER A 195 2.58 -12.31 -5.81
C SER A 195 3.24 -13.48 -6.54
N LYS A 196 2.56 -14.07 -7.54
CA LYS A 196 3.08 -15.17 -8.35
C LYS A 196 2.81 -14.95 -9.84
N PRO A 197 3.71 -15.35 -10.76
CA PRO A 197 5.04 -15.91 -10.51
C PRO A 197 5.97 -14.95 -9.76
N ASP A 198 6.89 -15.54 -9.00
CA ASP A 198 7.88 -14.89 -8.16
C ASP A 198 9.30 -15.20 -8.65
N TYR A 199 10.31 -14.90 -7.83
CA TYR A 199 11.72 -15.18 -8.07
C TYR A 199 12.40 -15.58 -6.76
N ASP A 200 13.58 -16.17 -6.83
CA ASP A 200 14.39 -16.43 -5.64
C ASP A 200 15.44 -15.32 -5.47
N PRO A 201 15.35 -14.48 -4.43
CA PRO A 201 16.33 -13.43 -4.19
C PRO A 201 17.75 -13.96 -3.91
N ASN A 202 17.92 -15.24 -3.53
CA ASN A 202 19.23 -15.85 -3.35
C ASN A 202 19.96 -16.10 -4.69
N THR A 203 19.22 -16.36 -5.77
CA THR A 203 19.80 -16.68 -7.11
C THR A 203 19.57 -15.57 -8.14
N ILE A 204 18.92 -14.47 -7.77
CA ILE A 204 18.58 -13.37 -8.70
C ILE A 204 19.78 -12.80 -9.47
N ALA A 205 20.99 -12.87 -8.90
CA ALA A 205 22.21 -12.43 -9.59
C ALA A 205 22.56 -13.29 -10.81
N SER A 206 22.46 -14.62 -10.68
CA SER A 206 22.67 -15.54 -11.80
C SER A 206 21.48 -15.56 -12.74
N ASP A 207 20.28 -15.35 -12.20
CA ASP A 207 19.03 -15.56 -12.94
C ASP A 207 18.49 -14.26 -13.56
N TRP A 208 19.23 -13.15 -13.44
CA TRP A 208 18.77 -11.80 -13.79
C TRP A 208 18.17 -11.70 -15.20
N GLU A 209 18.83 -12.27 -16.20
CA GLU A 209 18.35 -12.24 -17.59
C GLU A 209 17.04 -13.01 -17.77
N SER A 210 16.82 -14.08 -17.01
CA SER A 210 15.57 -14.85 -17.06
C SER A 210 14.43 -14.14 -16.31
N VAL A 211 14.75 -13.52 -15.17
CA VAL A 211 13.78 -12.88 -14.29
C VAL A 211 13.36 -11.50 -14.81
N ASN A 212 14.26 -10.78 -15.49
CA ASN A 212 14.02 -9.46 -16.08
C ASN A 212 13.99 -9.47 -17.62
N GLY A 213 13.99 -10.65 -18.24
CA GLY A 213 13.97 -10.81 -19.70
C GLY A 213 12.62 -10.49 -20.33
N GLU A 214 12.60 -10.38 -21.65
CA GLU A 214 11.38 -10.14 -22.41
C GLU A 214 10.34 -11.24 -22.15
N GLY A 215 9.12 -10.85 -21.78
CA GLY A 215 8.03 -11.77 -21.45
C GLY A 215 7.99 -12.27 -19.99
N SER A 216 9.03 -12.03 -19.19
CA SER A 216 8.99 -12.36 -17.77
C SER A 216 8.13 -11.36 -16.99
N THR A 217 7.33 -11.88 -16.05
CA THR A 217 6.56 -11.09 -15.09
C THR A 217 6.94 -11.40 -13.64
N ALA A 218 8.07 -12.08 -13.41
CA ALA A 218 8.49 -12.52 -12.08
C ALA A 218 8.75 -11.35 -11.11
N LEU A 219 9.33 -10.23 -11.60
CA LEU A 219 9.55 -9.03 -10.78
C LEU A 219 8.28 -8.19 -10.56
N TYR A 220 7.22 -8.45 -11.30
CA TYR A 220 5.98 -7.69 -11.22
C TYR A 220 5.20 -8.08 -9.97
N ASN A 221 4.98 -7.12 -9.08
CA ASN A 221 4.22 -7.36 -7.86
C ASN A 221 2.72 -7.22 -8.13
N ARG A 222 2.07 -8.33 -8.45
CA ARG A 222 0.64 -8.40 -8.74
C ARG A 222 -0.24 -7.91 -7.58
N ALA A 223 0.20 -8.07 -6.33
CA ALA A 223 -0.57 -7.61 -5.17
C ALA A 223 -0.74 -6.08 -5.16
N THR A 224 0.27 -5.31 -5.56
CA THR A 224 0.23 -3.83 -5.48
C THR A 224 0.13 -3.14 -6.85
N GLN A 225 0.63 -3.79 -7.89
CA GLN A 225 0.71 -3.23 -9.25
C GLN A 225 -0.25 -3.90 -10.23
N GLY A 226 -0.83 -5.06 -9.88
CA GLY A 226 -1.80 -5.79 -10.70
C GLY A 226 -2.92 -4.90 -11.21
N GLN A 227 -3.32 -5.10 -12.46
CA GLN A 227 -4.47 -4.41 -13.05
C GLN A 227 -5.38 -5.43 -13.72
N TYR A 228 -6.56 -5.63 -13.13
CA TYR A 228 -7.47 -6.69 -13.55
C TYR A 228 -8.89 -6.17 -13.67
N ALA A 229 -9.66 -6.76 -14.58
CA ALA A 229 -11.11 -6.63 -14.51
C ALA A 229 -11.60 -7.18 -13.15
N PRO A 230 -12.36 -6.39 -12.37
CA PRO A 230 -12.84 -6.83 -11.05
C PRO A 230 -13.90 -7.94 -11.15
N GLY A 231 -14.67 -7.97 -12.24
CA GLY A 231 -15.89 -8.77 -12.30
C GLY A 231 -16.79 -8.45 -11.11
N SER A 232 -17.47 -9.47 -10.57
CA SER A 232 -18.51 -9.26 -9.56
C SER A 232 -18.05 -8.66 -8.23
N VAL A 233 -16.76 -8.45 -7.95
CA VAL A 233 -16.35 -7.64 -6.78
C VAL A 233 -16.70 -6.16 -6.96
N PHE A 234 -16.83 -5.68 -8.20
CA PHE A 234 -17.25 -4.31 -8.49
C PHE A 234 -18.70 -4.02 -8.06
N LYS A 235 -19.52 -5.06 -7.89
CA LYS A 235 -20.90 -4.93 -7.40
C LYS A 235 -20.98 -4.28 -6.02
N ILE A 236 -19.88 -4.23 -5.25
CA ILE A 236 -19.76 -3.44 -4.02
C ILE A 236 -20.06 -1.95 -4.31
N PHE A 237 -19.44 -1.38 -5.34
CA PHE A 237 -19.62 0.03 -5.71
C PHE A 237 -21.01 0.26 -6.31
N THR A 238 -21.46 -0.63 -7.20
CA THR A 238 -22.80 -0.54 -7.79
C THR A 238 -23.92 -0.62 -6.75
N ALA A 239 -23.80 -1.53 -5.78
CA ALA A 239 -24.78 -1.64 -4.70
C ALA A 239 -24.76 -0.41 -3.78
N LEU A 240 -23.57 0.10 -3.46
CA LEU A 240 -23.45 1.30 -2.64
C LEU A 240 -24.04 2.53 -3.33
N GLU A 241 -23.80 2.70 -4.63
CA GLU A 241 -24.40 3.84 -5.33
C GLU A 241 -25.92 3.71 -5.41
N TYR A 242 -26.44 2.51 -5.68
CA TYR A 242 -27.88 2.27 -5.64
C TYR A 242 -28.50 2.62 -4.27
N TYR A 243 -27.80 2.28 -3.18
CA TYR A 243 -28.19 2.67 -1.82
C TYR A 243 -28.15 4.19 -1.61
N ASN A 244 -27.11 4.88 -2.11
CA ASN A 244 -26.97 6.33 -1.99
C ASN A 244 -28.10 7.08 -2.69
N GLU A 245 -28.55 6.59 -3.83
CA GLU A 245 -29.64 7.19 -4.60
C GLU A 245 -31.02 6.85 -4.05
N ASN A 246 -31.15 5.73 -3.31
CA ASN A 246 -32.43 5.21 -2.84
C ASN A 246 -32.43 4.87 -1.33
N PRO A 247 -31.98 5.76 -0.43
CA PRO A 247 -31.72 5.42 0.98
C PRO A 247 -32.96 4.95 1.74
N SER A 248 -34.17 5.33 1.30
CA SER A 248 -35.44 4.95 1.93
C SER A 248 -36.15 3.75 1.28
N THR A 249 -35.74 3.35 0.07
CA THR A 249 -36.49 2.41 -0.78
C THR A 249 -35.62 1.31 -1.40
N TYR A 250 -34.31 1.28 -1.14
CA TYR A 250 -33.41 0.26 -1.69
C TYR A 250 -33.85 -1.18 -1.34
N ASN A 251 -34.52 -1.36 -0.19
CA ASN A 251 -35.06 -2.66 0.25
C ASN A 251 -36.33 -3.09 -0.53
N ASP A 252 -36.97 -2.18 -1.26
CA ASP A 252 -38.12 -2.48 -2.11
C ASP A 252 -37.68 -3.05 -3.48
N TYR A 253 -36.37 -3.09 -3.75
CA TYR A 253 -35.83 -3.64 -4.98
C TYR A 253 -36.23 -5.10 -5.15
N SER A 254 -36.74 -5.42 -6.34
CA SER A 254 -37.22 -6.74 -6.71
C SER A 254 -36.92 -6.98 -8.18
N PHE A 255 -36.42 -8.17 -8.51
CA PHE A 255 -36.09 -8.55 -9.87
C PHE A 255 -36.30 -10.05 -10.08
N ASP A 256 -37.03 -10.43 -11.14
CA ASP A 256 -37.20 -11.82 -11.52
C ASP A 256 -36.13 -12.22 -12.53
N CYS A 257 -35.23 -13.13 -12.13
CA CYS A 257 -34.08 -13.53 -12.92
C CYS A 257 -34.31 -14.85 -13.66
N ASP A 258 -34.51 -14.75 -14.97
CA ASP A 258 -34.59 -15.88 -15.90
C ASP A 258 -33.23 -16.35 -16.43
N GLY A 259 -32.12 -15.87 -15.85
CA GLY A 259 -30.76 -16.25 -16.21
C GLY A 259 -30.07 -15.34 -17.23
N SER A 260 -30.78 -14.36 -17.80
CA SER A 260 -30.20 -13.29 -18.61
C SER A 260 -31.03 -12.01 -18.56
N ILE A 261 -30.45 -10.89 -18.98
CA ILE A 261 -31.16 -9.64 -19.27
C ILE A 261 -30.74 -9.11 -20.63
N THR A 262 -31.69 -8.64 -21.43
CA THR A 262 -31.44 -8.03 -22.74
C THR A 262 -31.93 -6.59 -22.72
N LYS A 263 -31.06 -5.67 -23.13
CA LYS A 263 -31.38 -4.24 -23.31
C LYS A 263 -30.71 -3.74 -24.58
N ASP A 264 -31.49 -3.06 -25.42
CA ASP A 264 -31.04 -2.45 -26.68
C ASP A 264 -30.23 -3.41 -27.57
N GLY A 265 -30.67 -4.67 -27.63
CA GLY A 265 -30.06 -5.73 -28.44
C GLY A 265 -28.82 -6.40 -27.85
N PHE A 266 -28.33 -5.96 -26.67
CA PHE A 266 -27.22 -6.58 -25.96
C PHE A 266 -27.72 -7.44 -24.79
N THR A 267 -27.14 -8.63 -24.61
CA THR A 267 -27.57 -9.59 -23.58
C THR A 267 -26.44 -9.89 -22.60
N ILE A 268 -26.75 -9.82 -21.30
CA ILE A 268 -25.87 -10.29 -20.23
C ILE A 268 -26.46 -11.53 -19.57
N HIS A 269 -25.63 -12.56 -19.44
CA HIS A 269 -25.97 -13.84 -18.84
C HIS A 269 -25.50 -13.94 -17.38
N CYS A 270 -26.30 -14.61 -16.57
CA CYS A 270 -25.84 -15.16 -15.29
C CYS A 270 -24.87 -16.32 -15.53
N ALA A 271 -23.99 -16.57 -14.56
CA ALA A 271 -23.04 -17.68 -14.64
C ALA A 271 -23.77 -19.01 -14.92
N GLY A 272 -23.35 -19.74 -15.95
CA GLY A 272 -23.98 -20.99 -16.39
C GLY A 272 -25.43 -20.83 -16.87
N ASN A 273 -25.86 -19.62 -17.25
CA ASN A 273 -27.25 -19.30 -17.62
C ASN A 273 -28.27 -19.63 -16.51
N LYS A 274 -27.83 -19.65 -15.25
CA LYS A 274 -28.68 -20.01 -14.11
C LYS A 274 -29.75 -18.95 -13.89
N SER A 275 -31.01 -19.38 -13.92
CA SER A 275 -32.13 -18.62 -13.37
C SER A 275 -32.04 -18.60 -11.84
N HIS A 276 -32.09 -17.40 -11.27
CA HIS A 276 -32.12 -17.22 -9.82
C HIS A 276 -33.55 -17.08 -9.28
N GLY A 277 -34.53 -16.86 -10.17
CA GLY A 277 -35.92 -16.57 -9.82
C GLY A 277 -36.06 -15.18 -9.20
N GLN A 278 -37.03 -15.03 -8.31
CA GLN A 278 -37.29 -13.78 -7.62
C GLN A 278 -36.17 -13.41 -6.63
N GLU A 279 -35.49 -12.30 -6.90
CA GLU A 279 -34.39 -11.78 -6.10
C GLU A 279 -34.74 -10.40 -5.53
N ASP A 280 -34.37 -10.19 -4.27
CA ASP A 280 -34.24 -8.86 -3.65
C ASP A 280 -32.77 -8.39 -3.74
N LEU A 281 -32.47 -7.16 -3.33
CA LEU A 281 -31.10 -6.61 -3.44
C LEU A 281 -30.06 -7.48 -2.73
N THR A 282 -30.41 -8.02 -1.56
CA THR A 282 -29.50 -8.83 -0.74
C THR A 282 -29.20 -10.16 -1.42
N LYS A 283 -30.23 -10.87 -1.89
CA LYS A 283 -30.06 -12.14 -2.61
C LYS A 283 -29.34 -11.95 -3.93
N SER A 284 -29.67 -10.88 -4.67
CA SER A 284 -28.98 -10.53 -5.92
C SER A 284 -27.47 -10.36 -5.70
N PHE A 285 -27.07 -9.73 -4.59
CA PHE A 285 -25.66 -9.55 -4.23
C PHE A 285 -25.03 -10.86 -3.76
N ALA A 286 -25.72 -11.60 -2.88
CA ALA A 286 -25.28 -12.87 -2.30
C ALA A 286 -25.04 -13.95 -3.35
N LYS A 287 -26.02 -14.19 -4.23
CA LYS A 287 -25.94 -15.13 -5.36
C LYS A 287 -25.14 -14.58 -6.53
N SER A 288 -24.73 -13.31 -6.46
CA SER A 288 -23.98 -12.62 -7.50
C SER A 288 -24.69 -12.60 -8.85
N CYS A 289 -26.01 -12.41 -8.85
CA CYS A 289 -26.84 -12.38 -10.05
C CYS A 289 -26.38 -11.28 -11.01
N ASN A 290 -25.99 -11.62 -12.25
CA ASN A 290 -25.55 -10.64 -13.24
C ASN A 290 -26.74 -9.87 -13.81
N SER A 291 -27.82 -10.55 -14.16
CA SER A 291 -29.01 -9.92 -14.74
C SER A 291 -29.61 -8.85 -13.84
N SER A 292 -29.74 -9.14 -12.54
CA SER A 292 -30.22 -8.15 -11.56
C SER A 292 -29.25 -6.98 -11.40
N PHE A 293 -27.92 -7.21 -11.30
CA PHE A 293 -26.96 -6.12 -11.16
C PHE A 293 -26.80 -5.27 -12.42
N SER A 294 -26.96 -5.86 -13.60
CA SER A 294 -27.06 -5.12 -14.85
C SER A 294 -28.31 -4.24 -14.87
N ASN A 295 -29.45 -4.72 -14.35
CA ASN A 295 -30.63 -3.89 -14.17
C ASN A 295 -30.40 -2.76 -13.15
N ILE A 296 -29.80 -3.04 -11.99
CA ILE A 296 -29.43 -2.01 -11.01
C ILE A 296 -28.51 -0.96 -11.65
N GLY A 297 -27.54 -1.38 -12.45
CA GLY A 297 -26.66 -0.48 -13.20
C GLY A 297 -27.41 0.45 -14.16
N LEU A 298 -28.52 0.00 -14.75
CA LEU A 298 -29.38 0.84 -15.60
C LEU A 298 -30.28 1.80 -14.80
N LEU A 299 -30.44 1.57 -13.49
CA LEU A 299 -31.23 2.42 -12.58
C LEU A 299 -30.38 3.49 -11.88
N VAL A 300 -29.06 3.27 -11.80
CA VAL A 300 -28.09 4.18 -11.18
C VAL A 300 -27.66 5.29 -12.15
N ASP A 301 -27.44 6.49 -11.64
CA ASP A 301 -26.81 7.59 -12.37
C ASP A 301 -25.30 7.31 -12.51
N ASN A 302 -24.85 7.08 -13.74
CA ASN A 302 -23.44 6.73 -14.02
C ASN A 302 -22.47 7.86 -13.64
N ASN A 303 -22.91 9.13 -13.68
CA ASN A 303 -22.06 10.24 -13.25
C ASN A 303 -21.84 10.23 -11.73
N LYS A 304 -22.86 9.84 -10.96
CA LYS A 304 -22.71 9.67 -9.50
C LYS A 304 -21.90 8.44 -9.16
N LEU A 305 -22.09 7.32 -9.87
CA LEU A 305 -21.22 6.15 -9.72
C LEU A 305 -19.76 6.48 -10.02
N ASN A 306 -19.49 7.29 -11.04
CA ASN A 306 -18.14 7.78 -11.33
C ASN A 306 -17.57 8.65 -10.19
N THR A 307 -18.40 9.55 -9.64
CA THR A 307 -18.02 10.37 -8.48
C THR A 307 -17.72 9.50 -7.25
N LEU A 308 -18.56 8.49 -6.98
CA LEU A 308 -18.35 7.52 -5.91
C LEU A 308 -17.01 6.78 -6.08
N CYS A 309 -16.74 6.27 -7.28
CA CYS A 309 -15.49 5.59 -7.59
C CYS A 309 -14.28 6.52 -7.38
N ASP A 310 -14.35 7.77 -7.84
CA ASP A 310 -13.28 8.74 -7.60
C ASP A 310 -13.08 9.03 -6.11
N ASP A 311 -14.16 9.15 -5.33
CA ASP A 311 -14.10 9.33 -3.86
C ASP A 311 -13.52 8.11 -3.14
N MET A 312 -13.72 6.93 -3.74
CA MET A 312 -13.13 5.65 -3.35
C MET A 312 -11.79 5.37 -4.05
N LEU A 313 -11.05 6.40 -4.43
CA LEU A 313 -9.66 6.32 -4.91
C LEU A 313 -9.42 5.63 -6.25
N PHE A 314 -10.45 5.41 -7.07
CA PHE A 314 -10.20 5.17 -8.49
C PHE A 314 -9.52 6.39 -9.12
N ASN A 315 -8.68 6.14 -10.13
CA ASN A 315 -7.92 7.14 -10.87
C ASN A 315 -6.91 7.96 -10.03
N LYS A 316 -6.69 7.59 -8.75
CA LYS A 316 -5.80 8.28 -7.80
C LYS A 316 -4.65 7.40 -7.35
N ASP A 317 -3.54 8.02 -6.93
CA ASP A 317 -2.46 7.31 -6.25
C ASP A 317 -2.96 6.81 -4.88
N LEU A 318 -2.61 5.57 -4.53
CA LEU A 318 -2.94 5.02 -3.22
C LEU A 318 -2.03 5.64 -2.16
N PRO A 319 -2.51 5.85 -0.92
CA PRO A 319 -1.76 6.50 0.16
C PRO A 319 -0.77 5.55 0.84
N ILE A 320 0.23 5.10 0.09
CA ILE A 320 1.26 4.15 0.49
C ILE A 320 2.65 4.68 0.15
N ALA A 321 3.69 4.12 0.79
CA ALA A 321 5.09 4.51 0.58
C ALA A 321 5.86 3.66 -0.44
N PHE A 322 5.21 2.65 -1.03
CA PHE A 322 5.82 1.69 -1.96
C PHE A 322 5.09 1.68 -3.31
N ASP A 323 5.70 1.05 -4.31
CA ASP A 323 5.22 1.08 -5.69
C ASP A 323 3.84 0.39 -5.83
N SER A 324 2.89 1.10 -6.45
CA SER A 324 1.57 0.57 -6.81
C SER A 324 1.07 1.12 -8.14
N LYS A 325 0.00 0.51 -8.67
CA LYS A 325 -0.72 1.02 -9.83
C LYS A 325 -2.11 1.50 -9.42
N LYS A 326 -2.52 2.62 -10.02
CA LYS A 326 -3.87 3.19 -9.88
C LYS A 326 -4.89 2.24 -10.48
N SER A 327 -5.99 2.04 -9.78
CA SER A 327 -7.20 1.47 -10.39
C SER A 327 -7.82 2.50 -11.34
N LYS A 328 -8.51 2.04 -12.38
CA LYS A 328 -9.11 2.86 -13.43
C LYS A 328 -10.61 2.63 -13.49
N PHE A 329 -11.36 3.72 -13.53
CA PHE A 329 -12.80 3.71 -13.74
C PHE A 329 -13.19 4.89 -14.61
N ALA A 330 -14.07 4.65 -15.58
CA ALA A 330 -14.63 5.69 -16.42
C ALA A 330 -15.98 5.22 -16.96
N LEU A 331 -17.06 5.87 -16.54
CA LEU A 331 -18.41 5.68 -17.03
C LEU A 331 -19.18 6.99 -16.86
N ASP A 332 -20.05 7.32 -17.80
CA ASP A 332 -20.94 8.48 -17.73
C ASP A 332 -22.33 8.14 -18.28
N ASN A 333 -23.28 9.08 -18.20
CA ASN A 333 -24.65 8.87 -18.67
C ASN A 333 -24.80 8.83 -20.21
N ASN A 334 -23.73 9.08 -20.98
CA ASN A 334 -23.73 8.92 -22.43
C ASN A 334 -23.29 7.50 -22.86
N ALA A 335 -22.84 6.68 -21.92
CA ALA A 335 -22.49 5.28 -22.18
C ALA A 335 -23.71 4.51 -22.74
N SER A 336 -23.44 3.56 -23.63
CA SER A 336 -24.49 2.66 -24.12
C SER A 336 -24.99 1.76 -23.00
N SER A 337 -26.26 1.33 -23.08
CA SER A 337 -26.82 0.34 -22.15
C SER A 337 -25.95 -0.92 -22.04
N ALA A 338 -25.31 -1.33 -23.12
CA ALA A 338 -24.36 -2.46 -23.12
C ALA A 338 -23.14 -2.20 -22.23
N LEU A 339 -22.52 -1.01 -22.33
CA LEU A 339 -21.35 -0.66 -21.50
C LEU A 339 -21.76 -0.45 -20.04
N THR A 340 -22.90 0.19 -19.78
CA THR A 340 -23.43 0.38 -18.42
C THR A 340 -23.71 -0.97 -17.75
N MET A 341 -24.41 -1.88 -18.42
CA MET A 341 -24.72 -3.21 -17.88
C MET A 341 -23.47 -4.04 -17.60
N GLN A 342 -22.44 -3.96 -18.46
CA GLN A 342 -21.16 -4.64 -18.27
C GLN A 342 -20.39 -4.04 -17.09
N THR A 343 -20.31 -2.71 -17.03
CA THR A 343 -19.58 -2.00 -15.97
C THR A 343 -20.19 -2.26 -14.60
N ALA A 344 -21.52 -2.30 -14.51
CA ALA A 344 -22.24 -2.60 -13.26
C ALA A 344 -21.95 -4.00 -12.68
N ILE A 345 -21.45 -4.93 -13.50
CA ILE A 345 -21.00 -6.26 -13.05
C ILE A 345 -19.47 -6.39 -13.01
N GLY A 346 -18.75 -5.29 -13.22
CA GLY A 346 -17.29 -5.20 -13.20
C GLY A 346 -16.58 -5.70 -14.46
N GLN A 347 -17.28 -5.69 -15.60
CA GLN A 347 -16.74 -5.93 -16.94
C GLN A 347 -16.56 -4.61 -17.71
N GLY A 348 -15.95 -4.66 -18.90
CA GLY A 348 -15.66 -3.48 -19.71
C GLY A 348 -14.32 -2.83 -19.35
N ASN A 349 -14.31 -1.50 -19.17
CA ASN A 349 -13.06 -0.73 -19.09
C ASN A 349 -12.49 -0.58 -17.67
N THR A 350 -13.15 -1.17 -16.66
CA THR A 350 -12.75 -1.01 -15.25
C THR A 350 -11.58 -1.92 -14.93
N LEU A 351 -10.53 -1.35 -14.33
CA LEU A 351 -9.37 -2.11 -13.86
C LEU A 351 -9.09 -1.81 -12.40
N VAL A 352 -8.86 -2.84 -11.59
CA VAL A 352 -8.54 -2.73 -10.16
C VAL A 352 -7.23 -3.41 -9.82
N SER A 353 -6.56 -2.93 -8.77
CA SER A 353 -5.45 -3.63 -8.12
C SER A 353 -5.92 -4.39 -6.87
N PRO A 354 -5.31 -5.55 -6.54
CA PRO A 354 -5.66 -6.29 -5.33
C PRO A 354 -5.51 -5.45 -4.05
N LEU A 355 -4.42 -4.67 -3.93
CA LEU A 355 -4.21 -3.75 -2.83
C LEU A 355 -5.36 -2.76 -2.70
N HIS A 356 -5.81 -2.15 -3.79
CA HIS A 356 -6.92 -1.21 -3.74
C HIS A 356 -8.22 -1.87 -3.25
N MET A 357 -8.53 -3.07 -3.75
CA MET A 357 -9.72 -3.80 -3.30
C MET A 357 -9.62 -4.25 -1.83
N CYS A 358 -8.43 -4.62 -1.37
CA CYS A 358 -8.18 -4.96 0.03
C CYS A 358 -8.35 -3.75 0.95
N MET A 359 -7.90 -2.58 0.49
CA MET A 359 -8.13 -1.29 1.16
C MET A 359 -9.63 -0.96 1.28
N ILE A 360 -10.42 -1.20 0.24
CA ILE A 360 -11.88 -1.01 0.28
C ILE A 360 -12.53 -1.98 1.26
N ALA A 361 -12.15 -3.27 1.25
CA ALA A 361 -12.64 -4.23 2.25
C ALA A 361 -12.27 -3.82 3.68
N GLY A 362 -11.06 -3.32 3.89
CA GLY A 362 -10.61 -2.76 5.17
C GLY A 362 -11.44 -1.56 5.60
N ALA A 363 -11.73 -0.62 4.70
CA ALA A 363 -12.61 0.50 5.02
C ALA A 363 -14.02 0.05 5.38
N ILE A 364 -14.61 -0.91 4.65
CA ILE A 364 -15.92 -1.47 4.98
C ILE A 364 -15.89 -2.12 6.37
N CYS A 365 -14.84 -2.89 6.70
CA CYS A 365 -14.68 -3.52 8.01
C CYS A 365 -14.50 -2.49 9.15
N ASN A 366 -13.87 -1.35 8.85
CA ASN A 366 -13.50 -0.28 9.79
C ASN A 366 -14.49 0.91 9.74
N ASP A 367 -15.79 0.62 9.61
CA ASP A 367 -16.89 1.60 9.64
C ASP A 367 -16.72 2.79 8.68
N GLY A 368 -16.09 2.52 7.53
CA GLY A 368 -15.84 3.46 6.45
C GLY A 368 -14.56 4.28 6.56
N ASN A 369 -13.76 4.08 7.62
CA ASN A 369 -12.49 4.74 7.80
C ASN A 369 -11.35 3.97 7.11
N LEU A 370 -10.77 4.58 6.07
CA LEU A 370 -9.65 4.03 5.33
C LEU A 370 -8.32 4.39 6.01
N MET A 371 -7.54 3.37 6.38
CA MET A 371 -6.20 3.54 6.95
C MET A 371 -5.12 3.59 5.86
N ARG A 372 -3.96 4.18 6.17
CA ARG A 372 -2.77 4.15 5.31
C ARG A 372 -2.06 2.79 5.47
N PRO A 373 -1.97 1.95 4.42
CA PRO A 373 -1.27 0.68 4.54
C PRO A 373 0.24 0.84 4.68
N TYR A 374 0.88 -0.01 5.49
CA TYR A 374 2.33 -0.01 5.68
C TYR A 374 2.88 -1.42 5.98
N LEU A 375 4.15 -1.65 5.61
CA LEU A 375 4.85 -2.94 5.72
C LEU A 375 5.86 -3.02 6.87
N VAL A 376 6.36 -1.88 7.37
CA VAL A 376 7.40 -1.82 8.41
C VAL A 376 6.76 -1.36 9.71
N ASP A 377 6.77 -2.19 10.74
CA ASP A 377 6.27 -1.80 12.06
C ASP A 377 7.26 -0.83 12.73
N HIS A 378 8.53 -1.24 12.82
CA HIS A 378 9.58 -0.44 13.42
C HIS A 378 10.97 -0.93 12.96
N THR A 379 11.99 -0.15 13.29
CA THR A 379 13.40 -0.54 13.19
C THR A 379 13.99 -0.62 14.59
N GLU A 380 14.93 -1.52 14.79
CA GLU A 380 15.61 -1.74 16.07
C GLU A 380 17.09 -2.00 15.86
N ASN A 381 17.93 -1.62 16.81
CA ASN A 381 19.36 -1.92 16.74
C ASN A 381 19.65 -3.40 17.01
N ALA A 382 20.92 -3.82 16.94
CA ALA A 382 21.29 -5.23 17.13
C ALA A 382 21.00 -5.77 18.55
N ALA A 383 20.77 -4.88 19.52
CA ALA A 383 20.37 -5.21 20.88
C ALA A 383 18.84 -5.25 21.09
N GLY A 384 18.04 -5.01 20.06
CA GLY A 384 16.58 -4.99 20.12
C GLY A 384 15.99 -3.69 20.69
N ALA A 385 16.78 -2.60 20.75
CA ALA A 385 16.26 -1.30 21.15
C ALA A 385 15.63 -0.61 19.94
N ILE A 386 14.36 -0.22 20.06
CA ILE A 386 13.61 0.48 19.01
C ILE A 386 14.31 1.80 18.65
N VAL A 387 14.60 1.97 17.37
CA VAL A 387 15.22 3.17 16.77
C VAL A 387 14.13 4.10 16.21
N GLU A 388 13.23 3.55 15.39
CA GLU A 388 12.11 4.27 14.79
C GLU A 388 10.86 3.39 14.75
N GLN A 389 9.67 3.97 14.93
CA GLN A 389 8.41 3.21 14.91
C GLN A 389 7.33 3.89 14.08
N ASN A 390 6.78 3.15 13.12
CA ASN A 390 5.63 3.58 12.35
C ASN A 390 4.36 3.50 13.19
N LYS A 391 3.51 4.53 13.05
CA LYS A 391 2.25 4.63 13.78
C LYS A 391 1.07 4.53 12.81
N PRO A 392 0.00 3.79 13.17
CA PRO A 392 -1.24 3.78 12.41
C PRO A 392 -1.76 5.18 12.11
N ALA A 393 -2.12 5.42 10.86
CA ALA A 393 -2.63 6.72 10.41
C ALA A 393 -3.88 6.53 9.56
N SER A 394 -4.98 7.19 9.95
CA SER A 394 -6.14 7.31 9.07
C SER A 394 -5.79 8.16 7.86
N TYR A 395 -6.25 7.74 6.69
CA TYR A 395 -6.14 8.50 5.46
C TYR A 395 -7.37 9.38 5.24
N LYS A 396 -8.56 8.75 5.18
CA LYS A 396 -9.84 9.43 4.90
C LYS A 396 -11.00 8.54 5.34
N GLN A 397 -12.08 9.14 5.81
CA GLN A 397 -13.37 8.45 5.87
C GLN A 397 -14.02 8.46 4.47
N ILE A 398 -14.03 7.31 3.81
CA ILE A 398 -14.49 7.17 2.41
C ILE A 398 -15.97 6.75 2.31
N MET A 399 -16.58 6.34 3.42
CA MET A 399 -18.01 6.08 3.53
C MET A 399 -18.48 6.34 4.97
N SER A 400 -19.78 6.59 5.14
CA SER A 400 -20.41 6.70 6.45
C SER A 400 -20.51 5.34 7.14
N LYS A 401 -20.78 5.34 8.45
CA LYS A 401 -21.01 4.10 9.20
C LYS A 401 -22.22 3.32 8.67
N ASP A 402 -23.28 4.02 8.26
CA ASP A 402 -24.49 3.39 7.73
C ASP A 402 -24.22 2.75 6.35
N GLN A 403 -23.45 3.42 5.50
CA GLN A 403 -23.00 2.86 4.22
C GLN A 403 -22.11 1.62 4.42
N ALA A 404 -21.18 1.69 5.40
CA ALA A 404 -20.37 0.54 5.76
C ALA A 404 -21.26 -0.62 6.27
N ALA A 405 -22.14 -0.38 7.23
CA ALA A 405 -23.05 -1.39 7.77
C ALA A 405 -23.95 -2.03 6.69
N PHE A 406 -24.44 -1.23 5.74
CA PHE A 406 -25.17 -1.72 4.58
C PHE A 406 -24.33 -2.73 3.77
N LEU A 407 -23.09 -2.38 3.43
CA LEU A 407 -22.19 -3.29 2.70
C LEU A 407 -21.78 -4.50 3.54
N GLN A 408 -21.56 -4.35 4.84
CA GLN A 408 -21.25 -5.45 5.75
C GLN A 408 -22.38 -6.49 5.74
N ASN A 409 -23.65 -6.06 5.77
CA ASN A 409 -24.81 -6.96 5.69
C ASN A 409 -24.86 -7.71 4.35
N LEU A 410 -24.65 -7.02 3.23
CA LEU A 410 -24.60 -7.66 1.91
C LEU A 410 -23.44 -8.68 1.80
N MET A 411 -22.27 -8.32 2.32
CA MET A 411 -21.08 -9.18 2.32
C MET A 411 -21.23 -10.39 3.26
N ALA A 412 -21.99 -10.27 4.34
CA ALA A 412 -22.37 -11.40 5.20
C ALA A 412 -23.32 -12.37 4.47
N ALA A 413 -24.27 -11.84 3.69
CA ALA A 413 -25.20 -12.65 2.90
C ALA A 413 -24.48 -13.52 1.86
N VAL A 414 -23.40 -13.02 1.27
CA VAL A 414 -22.54 -13.80 0.34
C VAL A 414 -21.96 -15.04 1.01
N VAL A 415 -21.58 -14.96 2.28
CA VAL A 415 -21.00 -16.08 3.03
C VAL A 415 -22.08 -17.01 3.59
N SER A 416 -23.20 -16.47 4.07
CA SER A 416 -24.26 -17.30 4.67
C SER A 416 -25.08 -18.10 3.65
N ASP A 417 -25.45 -17.49 2.52
CA ASP A 417 -26.37 -18.07 1.52
C ASP A 417 -25.89 -17.91 0.07
N GLY A 418 -24.69 -17.36 -0.14
CA GLY A 418 -24.20 -16.96 -1.44
C GLY A 418 -23.01 -17.76 -1.97
N THR A 419 -22.22 -17.07 -2.81
CA THR A 419 -21.05 -17.65 -3.48
C THR A 419 -19.84 -17.83 -2.56
N GLY A 420 -19.86 -17.28 -1.33
CA GLY A 420 -18.79 -17.35 -0.34
C GLY A 420 -18.96 -18.43 0.73
N THR A 421 -19.92 -19.35 0.58
CA THR A 421 -20.34 -20.33 1.60
C THR A 421 -19.26 -21.26 2.14
N LYS A 422 -18.11 -21.40 1.46
CA LYS A 422 -16.95 -22.12 2.01
C LYS A 422 -16.34 -21.46 3.25
N LEU A 423 -16.67 -20.19 3.50
CA LEU A 423 -16.27 -19.43 4.70
C LEU A 423 -17.34 -19.43 5.79
N ARG A 424 -18.45 -20.15 5.60
CA ARG A 424 -19.51 -20.26 6.60
C ARG A 424 -19.09 -21.23 7.72
N ASP A 425 -19.69 -21.06 8.90
CA ASP A 425 -19.56 -21.98 10.03
C ASP A 425 -18.09 -22.19 10.49
N GLN A 426 -17.28 -21.13 10.41
CA GLN A 426 -15.88 -21.13 10.87
C GLN A 426 -15.78 -20.65 12.32
N SER A 427 -14.59 -20.77 12.91
CA SER A 427 -14.26 -20.23 14.24
C SER A 427 -14.16 -18.69 14.29
N TYR A 428 -14.38 -18.04 13.15
CA TYR A 428 -14.36 -16.61 12.91
C TYR A 428 -15.54 -16.25 12.00
N GLU A 429 -15.99 -15.01 12.08
CA GLU A 429 -16.99 -14.48 11.14
C GLU A 429 -16.31 -14.03 9.86
N ALA A 430 -16.94 -14.26 8.72
CA ALA A 430 -16.40 -13.88 7.42
C ALA A 430 -17.43 -13.13 6.58
N PHE A 431 -16.93 -12.14 5.84
CA PHE A 431 -17.71 -11.23 5.02
C PHE A 431 -16.96 -11.07 3.70
N GLY A 432 -17.65 -11.11 2.57
CA GLY A 432 -16.94 -10.90 1.31
C GLY A 432 -17.81 -10.78 0.08
N LYS A 433 -17.13 -10.64 -1.06
CA LYS A 433 -17.70 -10.75 -2.39
C LYS A 433 -16.75 -11.57 -3.26
N THR A 434 -17.31 -12.58 -3.93
CA THR A 434 -16.58 -13.31 -4.98
C THR A 434 -16.67 -12.57 -6.31
N GLY A 435 -15.66 -12.74 -7.15
CA GLY A 435 -15.67 -12.31 -8.54
C GLY A 435 -15.17 -13.41 -9.47
N THR A 436 -15.65 -13.36 -10.70
CA THR A 436 -15.12 -14.09 -11.84
C THR A 436 -15.09 -13.07 -12.96
N ALA A 437 -13.91 -12.74 -13.46
CA ALA A 437 -13.74 -11.72 -14.50
C ALA A 437 -13.16 -12.37 -15.74
N GLN A 438 -13.75 -12.11 -16.90
CA GLN A 438 -13.23 -12.63 -18.17
C GLN A 438 -11.97 -11.85 -18.55
N VAL A 439 -10.94 -12.58 -19.01
CA VAL A 439 -9.68 -11.97 -19.42
C VAL A 439 -9.82 -11.31 -20.80
N SER A 440 -10.61 -11.91 -21.69
CA SER A 440 -11.03 -11.30 -22.95
C SER A 440 -12.38 -11.87 -23.42
N ASP A 441 -12.99 -11.20 -24.40
CA ASP A 441 -14.22 -11.67 -25.05
C ASP A 441 -14.02 -12.95 -25.88
N SER A 442 -12.77 -13.34 -26.13
CA SER A 442 -12.39 -14.43 -27.03
C SER A 442 -11.88 -15.69 -26.32
N THR A 443 -11.70 -15.65 -25.01
CA THR A 443 -11.23 -16.80 -24.23
C THR A 443 -12.21 -17.13 -23.11
N ASP A 444 -12.32 -18.41 -22.78
CA ASP A 444 -13.02 -18.86 -21.56
C ASP A 444 -12.18 -18.66 -20.30
N GLN A 445 -11.02 -17.99 -20.41
CA GLN A 445 -10.13 -17.74 -19.30
C GLN A 445 -10.70 -16.65 -18.39
N THR A 446 -10.71 -16.95 -17.09
CA THR A 446 -11.27 -16.05 -16.09
C THR A 446 -10.38 -15.96 -14.87
N ASN A 447 -10.28 -14.74 -14.34
CA ASN A 447 -9.62 -14.46 -13.08
C ASN A 447 -10.60 -14.66 -11.94
N ALA A 448 -10.22 -15.50 -10.99
CA ALA A 448 -10.98 -15.80 -9.79
C ALA A 448 -10.65 -14.75 -8.72
N TRP A 449 -11.68 -14.09 -8.19
CA TRP A 449 -11.56 -13.04 -7.18
C TRP A 449 -12.28 -13.41 -5.88
N PHE A 450 -11.68 -12.98 -4.77
CA PHE A 450 -12.37 -12.81 -3.50
C PHE A 450 -11.86 -11.54 -2.82
N VAL A 451 -12.79 -10.70 -2.35
CA VAL A 451 -12.51 -9.49 -1.59
C VAL A 451 -13.40 -9.51 -0.35
N GLY A 452 -12.82 -9.39 0.83
CA GLY A 452 -13.56 -9.58 2.07
C GLY A 452 -12.75 -9.32 3.31
N TYR A 453 -13.31 -9.68 4.47
CA TYR A 453 -12.62 -9.62 5.74
C TYR A 453 -13.14 -10.69 6.71
N GLY A 454 -12.32 -11.03 7.69
CA GLY A 454 -12.67 -11.90 8.81
C GLY A 454 -12.59 -11.16 10.14
N LYS A 455 -13.43 -11.56 11.10
CA LYS A 455 -13.47 -11.04 12.47
C LYS A 455 -13.48 -12.18 13.48
N LYS A 456 -12.72 -12.05 14.55
CA LYS A 456 -12.74 -12.98 15.69
C LYS A 456 -12.42 -12.23 16.97
N ASP A 457 -13.25 -12.44 17.99
CA ASP A 457 -13.02 -11.86 19.31
C ASP A 457 -11.63 -12.23 19.85
N GLY A 458 -10.91 -11.22 20.35
CA GLY A 458 -9.54 -11.37 20.85
C GLY A 458 -8.45 -11.28 19.79
N TYR A 459 -8.80 -11.16 18.50
CA TYR A 459 -7.86 -10.99 17.39
C TYR A 459 -8.07 -9.63 16.71
N ASN A 460 -7.05 -9.17 15.98
CA ASN A 460 -7.25 -8.06 15.04
C ASN A 460 -8.09 -8.56 13.85
N ASP A 461 -9.02 -7.75 13.37
CA ASP A 461 -9.75 -8.06 12.14
C ASP A 461 -8.76 -8.11 10.95
N LEU A 462 -9.07 -8.90 9.92
CA LEU A 462 -8.20 -9.04 8.74
C LEU A 462 -9.01 -8.87 7.46
N ALA A 463 -8.75 -7.81 6.70
CA ALA A 463 -9.25 -7.63 5.35
C ALA A 463 -8.31 -8.29 4.34
N ILE A 464 -8.85 -8.86 3.27
CA ILE A 464 -8.09 -9.61 2.27
C ILE A 464 -8.63 -9.38 0.86
N ALA A 465 -7.73 -9.33 -0.12
CA ALA A 465 -8.04 -9.50 -1.53
C ALA A 465 -7.19 -10.63 -2.11
N VAL A 466 -7.85 -11.52 -2.84
CA VAL A 466 -7.24 -12.65 -3.55
C VAL A 466 -7.63 -12.55 -5.02
N VAL A 467 -6.63 -12.66 -5.90
CA VAL A 467 -6.82 -12.90 -7.32
C VAL A 467 -6.02 -14.13 -7.72
N VAL A 468 -6.65 -15.03 -8.47
CA VAL A 468 -6.01 -16.21 -9.08
C VAL A 468 -6.28 -16.15 -10.57
N GLU A 469 -5.23 -15.94 -11.36
CA GLU A 469 -5.33 -15.75 -12.80
C GLU A 469 -5.64 -17.07 -13.51
N ASP A 470 -6.36 -16.98 -14.63
CA ASP A 470 -6.65 -18.09 -15.54
C ASP A 470 -7.17 -19.39 -14.88
N SER A 471 -7.86 -19.25 -13.75
CA SER A 471 -8.21 -20.39 -12.90
C SER A 471 -9.69 -20.76 -12.98
N GLY A 472 -10.59 -19.80 -13.20
CA GLY A 472 -12.03 -20.03 -13.20
C GLY A 472 -12.78 -19.18 -12.17
N ALA A 473 -13.74 -19.80 -11.47
CA ALA A 473 -14.62 -19.09 -10.56
C ALA A 473 -13.97 -18.72 -9.21
N GLY A 474 -14.25 -17.49 -8.74
CA GLY A 474 -13.82 -16.99 -7.42
C GLY A 474 -14.13 -17.93 -6.25
N SER A 475 -15.33 -18.52 -6.23
CA SER A 475 -15.75 -19.47 -5.19
C SER A 475 -14.95 -20.78 -5.20
N THR A 476 -14.36 -21.14 -6.33
CA THR A 476 -13.58 -22.37 -6.49
C THR A 476 -12.12 -22.18 -6.12
N TYR A 477 -11.51 -21.05 -6.49
CA TYR A 477 -10.06 -20.84 -6.34
C TYR A 477 -9.70 -19.75 -5.33
N ALA A 478 -10.32 -18.57 -5.38
CA ALA A 478 -9.96 -17.46 -4.51
C ALA A 478 -10.50 -17.60 -3.07
N VAL A 479 -11.73 -18.08 -2.89
CA VAL A 479 -12.33 -18.27 -1.56
C VAL A 479 -11.57 -19.31 -0.72
N PRO A 480 -11.15 -20.48 -1.24
CA PRO A 480 -10.33 -21.41 -0.48
C PRO A 480 -8.98 -20.83 -0.04
N VAL A 481 -8.33 -20.02 -0.89
CA VAL A 481 -7.09 -19.33 -0.51
C VAL A 481 -7.35 -18.39 0.67
N ALA A 482 -8.38 -17.55 0.60
CA ALA A 482 -8.75 -16.67 1.70
C ALA A 482 -9.09 -17.45 2.98
N LYS A 483 -9.79 -18.59 2.85
CA LYS A 483 -10.08 -19.48 3.97
C LYS A 483 -8.80 -19.97 4.64
N LYS A 484 -7.79 -20.42 3.87
CA LYS A 484 -6.52 -20.90 4.44
C LYS A 484 -5.77 -19.81 5.21
N VAL A 485 -5.80 -18.58 4.71
CA VAL A 485 -5.21 -17.42 5.40
C VAL A 485 -5.95 -17.14 6.70
N PHE A 486 -7.28 -17.05 6.67
CA PHE A 486 -8.07 -16.81 7.88
C PHE A 486 -7.97 -17.95 8.89
N ASP A 487 -8.02 -19.20 8.45
CA ASP A 487 -7.87 -20.38 9.31
C ASP A 487 -6.57 -20.32 10.10
N LYS A 488 -5.47 -19.89 9.45
CA LYS A 488 -4.16 -19.78 10.08
C LYS A 488 -4.03 -18.55 10.96
N TYR A 489 -4.45 -17.39 10.48
CA TYR A 489 -4.38 -16.15 11.23
C TYR A 489 -5.25 -16.17 12.49
N PHE A 490 -6.43 -16.78 12.45
CA PHE A 490 -7.37 -16.76 13.57
C PHE A 490 -7.28 -17.98 14.50
N ASN A 491 -6.63 -19.09 14.12
CA ASN A 491 -6.62 -20.30 14.95
C ASN A 491 -5.25 -20.75 15.46
N GLU A 492 -4.18 -19.99 15.19
CA GLU A 492 -2.79 -20.22 15.63
C GLU A 492 -2.39 -21.70 15.74
#